data_AF-A0A7J4QRY9-F1
#
_entry.id   AF-A0A7J4QRY9-F1
#
_cell.length_a   1.000
_cell.length_b   1.000
_cell.length_c   1.000
_cell.angle_alpha   90.00
_cell.angle_beta   90.00
_cell.angle_gamma   90.00
#
_symmetry.space_group_name_H-M   'P 1'
#
loop_
_entity.id
_entity.type
_entity.pdbx_description
1 polymer ?
#
loop_
_entity_poly.entity_id
_entity_poly.type
_entity_poly.pdbx_seq_one_letter_code
_entity_poly.pdbx_strand_id
1 'polypeptide(L)' 'MTNKVVSSASGKIQPHKHCRVCFKPIKLSAEPRVCSDQACIDKNARDEKNQRQMRIWMFVFLGIFAFSFIGPLLLR' A
#
# COMPACT_ATOMS: atom_id res chain seq x y z
N MET A 1 -10.13 8.69 3.46
CA MET A 1 -10.76 7.42 3.89
C MET A 1 -9.81 6.69 4.84
N THR A 2 -9.98 6.85 6.15
CA THR A 2 -9.16 6.17 7.17
C THR A 2 -10.00 5.04 7.77
N ASN A 3 -9.68 3.79 7.41
CA ASN A 3 -10.34 2.62 7.99
C ASN A 3 -9.81 2.38 9.41
N LYS A 4 -10.58 2.85 10.40
CA LYS A 4 -10.37 2.52 11.82
C LYS A 4 -11.13 1.22 12.10
N VAL A 5 -10.40 0.09 12.13
CA VAL A 5 -10.99 -1.21 12.49
C VAL A 5 -11.27 -1.19 13.99
N VAL A 6 -12.53 -1.08 14.38
CA VAL A 6 -12.98 -1.21 15.77
C VAL A 6 -13.29 -2.68 16.01
N SER A 7 -12.37 -3.40 16.64
CA SER A 7 -12.62 -4.75 17.14
C SER A 7 -13.20 -4.65 18.54
N SER A 8 -14.52 -4.85 18.64
CA SER A 8 -15.26 -4.94 19.89
C SER A 8 -14.93 -6.25 20.60
N ALA A 9 -14.11 -6.21 21.65
CA ALA A 9 -14.05 -7.25 22.67
C ALA A 9 -13.60 -6.65 24.01
N SER A 10 -14.40 -6.91 25.03
CA SER A 10 -14.26 -6.45 26.41
C SER A 10 -12.94 -6.94 27.05
N GLY A 11 -12.19 -6.04 27.69
CA GLY A 11 -10.96 -6.34 28.43
C GLY A 11 -9.72 -5.69 27.83
N LYS A 12 -9.35 -4.50 28.31
CA LYS A 12 -8.15 -3.68 28.02
C LYS A 12 -7.09 -4.31 27.09
N ILE A 13 -7.38 -4.45 25.79
CA ILE A 13 -6.41 -4.95 24.81
C ILE A 13 -5.41 -3.82 24.58
N GLN A 14 -4.17 -4.00 25.04
CA GLN A 14 -3.12 -3.02 24.81
C GLN A 14 -2.88 -2.88 23.29
N PRO A 15 -2.76 -1.65 22.78
CA PRO A 15 -2.52 -1.43 21.36
C PRO A 15 -1.22 -2.15 20.96
N HIS A 16 -1.25 -2.95 19.90
CA HIS A 16 -0.09 -3.70 19.42
C HIS A 16 0.10 -3.48 17.92
N LYS A 17 1.36 -3.45 17.47
CA LYS A 17 1.69 -3.41 16.04
C LYS A 17 2.06 -4.81 15.58
N HIS A 18 1.65 -5.21 14.38
CA HIS A 18 2.07 -6.45 13.72
C HIS A 18 2.88 -6.13 12.48
N CYS A 19 3.85 -6.98 12.15
CA CYS A 19 4.57 -6.90 10.88
C CYS A 19 3.60 -7.07 9.71
N ARG A 20 3.67 -6.20 8.69
CA ARG A 20 2.86 -6.34 7.47
C ARG A 20 3.15 -7.63 6.68
N VAL A 21 4.38 -8.15 6.77
CA VAL A 21 4.86 -9.26 5.93
C VAL A 21 4.72 -10.61 6.64
N CYS A 22 5.13 -10.69 7.90
CA CYS A 22 5.19 -11.95 8.66
C CYS A 22 4.25 -12.00 9.87
N PHE A 23 3.48 -10.92 10.12
CA PHE A 23 2.50 -10.83 11.21
C PHE A 23 3.05 -11.04 12.64
N LYS A 24 4.37 -11.04 12.82
CA LYS A 24 5.00 -11.07 14.16
C LYS A 24 4.63 -9.80 14.94
N PRO A 25 4.45 -9.89 16.27
CA PRO A 25 4.21 -8.73 17.12
C PRO A 25 5.44 -7.83 17.17
N ILE A 26 5.23 -6.52 17.06
CA ILE A 26 6.27 -5.47 17.05
C ILE A 26 5.88 -4.40 18.09
N LYS A 27 6.91 -3.75 18.66
CA LYS A 27 6.75 -2.57 19.52
C LYS A 27 5.98 -1.45 18.79
N LEU A 28 5.14 -0.74 19.54
CA LEU A 28 4.35 0.41 19.04
C LEU A 28 5.20 1.54 18.46
N SER A 29 6.46 1.68 18.88
CA SER A 29 7.38 2.72 18.40
C SER A 29 8.12 2.35 17.12
N ALA A 30 7.98 1.12 16.61
CA ALA A 30 8.67 0.73 15.39
C ALA A 30 8.04 1.42 14.18
N GLU A 31 8.89 2.12 13.44
CA GLU A 31 8.63 2.79 12.17
C GLU A 31 9.83 2.45 11.28
N PRO A 32 9.69 1.78 10.12
CA PRO A 32 8.51 1.30 9.39
C PRO A 32 7.74 0.13 10.04
N ARG A 33 6.49 -0.15 9.59
CA ARG A 33 5.62 -1.26 10.08
C ARG A 33 6.09 -2.66 9.61
N VAL A 34 7.38 -2.94 9.71
CA VAL A 34 8.01 -4.23 9.43
C VAL A 34 8.89 -4.64 10.60
N CYS A 35 9.10 -5.95 10.78
CA CYS A 35 10.04 -6.43 11.79
C CYS A 35 11.48 -6.19 11.34
N SER A 36 12.43 -6.30 12.25
CA SER A 36 13.86 -6.10 11.99
C SER A 36 14.51 -7.18 11.11
N ASP A 37 13.71 -8.12 10.56
CA ASP A 37 14.20 -9.16 9.65
C ASP A 37 14.39 -8.57 8.24
N GLN A 38 15.59 -8.70 7.67
CA GLN A 38 15.93 -8.14 6.35
C GLN A 38 14.97 -8.59 5.24
N ALA A 39 14.54 -9.85 5.27
CA ALA A 39 13.58 -10.37 4.29
C ALA A 39 12.23 -9.63 4.30
N CYS A 40 11.81 -9.09 5.46
CA CYS A 40 10.57 -8.31 5.57
C CYS A 40 10.76 -6.86 5.11
N ILE A 41 11.93 -6.28 5.37
CA ILE A 41 12.32 -4.95 4.91
C ILE A 41 12.37 -4.91 3.37
N ASP A 42 13.05 -5.88 2.76
CA ASP A 42 13.19 -5.98 1.32
C ASP A 42 11.84 -6.16 0.62
N LYS A 43 10.97 -7.01 1.16
CA LYS A 43 9.61 -7.20 0.63
C LYS A 43 8.80 -5.91 0.71
N ASN A 44 8.84 -5.20 1.83
CA ASN A 44 8.13 -3.93 1.95
C ASN A 44 8.65 -2.87 0.96
N ALA A 45 9.97 -2.76 0.79
CA ALA A 45 10.56 -1.84 -0.18
C ALA A 45 10.18 -2.18 -1.64
N ARG A 46 10.09 -3.48 -1.97
CA ARG A 46 9.60 -3.93 -3.29
C ARG A 46 8.12 -3.61 -3.48
N ASP A 47 7.30 -3.86 -2.47
CA ASP A 47 5.87 -3.57 -2.52
C ASP A 47 5.58 -2.08 -2.68
N GLU A 48 6.32 -1.21 -1.99
CA GLU A 48 6.19 0.25 -2.13
C GLU A 48 6.54 0.72 -3.54
N LYS A 49 7.62 0.20 -4.12
CA LYS A 49 7.98 0.47 -5.52
C LYS A 49 6.89 -0.03 -6.46
N ASN A 50 6.40 -1.25 -6.27
CA ASN A 50 5.38 -1.83 -7.12
C ASN A 50 4.06 -1.05 -7.05
N GLN A 51 3.63 -0.64 -5.86
CA GLN A 51 2.42 0.19 -5.70
C GLN A 51 2.56 1.56 -6.39
N ARG A 52 3.74 2.19 -6.31
CA ARG A 52 4.00 3.44 -7.04
C ARG A 52 3.94 3.21 -8.54
N GLN A 53 4.57 2.15 -9.03
CA GLN A 53 4.56 1.80 -10.46
C GLN A 53 3.13 1.53 -10.93
N MET A 54 2.36 0.69 -10.25
CA MET A 54 0.97 0.38 -10.61
C MET A 54 0.10 1.63 -10.71
N ARG A 55 0.30 2.60 -9.82
CA ARG A 55 -0.41 3.89 -9.89
C ARG A 55 -0.05 4.67 -11.15
N ILE A 56 1.23 4.71 -11.52
CA ILE A 56 1.70 5.37 -12.75
C ILE A 56 1.14 4.66 -13.98
N TRP A 57 1.24 3.32 -14.02
CA TRP A 57 0.73 2.50 -15.13
C TRP A 57 -0.76 2.69 -15.37
N MET A 58 -1.56 2.85 -14.30
CA MET A 58 -2.99 3.13 -14.43
C MET A 58 -3.25 4.44 -15.18
N PHE A 59 -2.50 5.51 -14.87
CA PHE A 59 -2.63 6.79 -15.57
C PHE A 59 -2.14 6.71 -17.02
N VAL A 60 -1.03 6.02 -17.27
CA VAL A 60 -0.51 5.82 -18.63
C VAL A 60 -1.51 5.05 -19.48
N PHE A 61 -2.06 3.94 -18.96
CA PHE A 61 -3.05 3.14 -19.65
C PHE A 61 -4.30 3.95 -19.99
N LEU A 62 -4.87 4.65 -19.00
CA LEU A 62 -6.06 5.48 -19.22
C LEU A 62 -5.78 6.63 -20.19
N GLY A 63 -4.59 7.25 -20.14
CA GLY A 63 -4.20 8.32 -21.04
C GLY A 63 -4.11 7.86 -22.50
N ILE A 64 -3.44 6.74 -22.76
CA ILE A 64 -3.32 6.16 -24.12
C ILE A 64 -4.69 5.70 -24.62
N PHE A 65 -5.46 5.01 -23.76
CA PHE A 65 -6.80 4.56 -24.10
C PHE A 65 -7.68 5.74 -24.49
N ALA A 66 -7.78 6.77 -23.65
CA ALA A 66 -8.57 7.96 -23.94
C ALA A 66 -8.08 8.69 -25.21
N PHE A 67 -6.78 8.82 -25.40
CA PHE A 67 -6.20 9.43 -26.59
C PHE A 67 -6.54 8.67 -27.87
N SER A 68 -6.62 7.34 -27.84
CA SER A 68 -7.00 6.56 -29.02
C SER A 68 -8.42 6.88 -29.52
N PHE A 69 -9.34 7.29 -28.65
CA PHE A 69 -10.71 7.63 -29.03
C PHE A 69 -10.91 9.13 -29.23
N ILE A 70 -10.31 9.96 -28.38
CA ILE A 70 -10.51 11.41 -28.36
C ILE A 70 -9.49 12.13 -29.26
N GLY A 71 -8.29 11.59 -29.41
CA GLY A 71 -7.22 12.18 -30.25
C GLY A 71 -7.64 12.42 -31.70
N PRO A 72 -8.26 11.44 -32.40
CA PRO A 72 -8.76 11.64 -33.76
C PRO A 72 -9.87 12.69 -33.88
N LEU A 73 -10.63 12.95 -32.80
CA LEU A 73 -11.65 14.00 -32.77
C LEU A 73 -11.06 15.39 -32.56
N LEU A 74 -9.92 15.50 -31.87
CA LEU A 74 -9.22 16.77 -31.61
C LEU A 74 -8.28 17.18 -32.74
N LEU A 75 -7.76 16.22 -33.52
CA LEU A 75 -6.87 16.44 -34.66
C LEU A 75 -7.61 16.61 -36.00
N ARG A 76 -8.94 16.62 -35.97
CA ARG A 76 -9.82 16.82 -37.13
C ARG A 76 -10.32 18.26 -37.17
#